data_AF-A0A7J9RGN1-F1
#
_entry.id   AF-A0A7J9RGN1-F1
#
_cell.length_a   1.000
_cell.length_b   1.000
_cell.length_c   1.000
_cell.angle_alpha   90.00
_cell.angle_beta   90.00
_cell.angle_gamma   90.00
#
_symmetry.space_group_name_H-M   'P 1'
#
loop_
_entity.id
_entity.type
_entity.pdbx_description
1 polymer ?
#
loop_
_entity_poly.entity_id
_entity_poly.type
_entity_poly.pdbx_seq_one_letter_code
_entity_poly.pdbx_strand_id
1 'polypeptide(L)'
;EIGKFAKEENRQITMKTANLFAQKGWLRLYFLTANSKPVAAYLALEYDKKMYGHLCAFDTDYKRYGVGNVLLLKIFEKCIENGIKEFDFMQGAESYKFDWTQKFRQSMNVRFVNNKLSSKAINLLVKTATSAYILVQNVFHNGILTRTQSLLQRKT
;
A
#
# COMPACT_ATOMS: atom_id res chain seq x y z
N GLU A 1 9.46 -4.48 16.87
CA GLU A 1 8.90 -5.16 15.67
C GLU A 1 9.08 -4.31 14.43
N ILE A 2 9.33 -4.91 13.28
CA ILE A 2 9.37 -4.22 11.97
C ILE A 2 7.96 -4.32 11.38
N GLY A 3 7.25 -3.19 11.29
CA GLY A 3 5.90 -3.16 10.75
C GLY A 3 5.30 -1.75 10.77
N LYS A 4 4.26 -1.51 9.98
CA LYS A 4 3.59 -0.20 9.87
C LYS A 4 3.14 0.33 11.23
N PHE A 5 2.82 -0.56 12.17
CA PHE A 5 2.37 -0.24 13.52
C PHE A 5 3.44 -0.33 14.60
N ALA A 6 4.72 -0.45 14.27
CA ALA A 6 5.79 -0.46 15.27
C ALA A 6 5.83 0.83 16.10
N LYS A 7 5.59 1.97 15.45
CA LYS A 7 5.52 3.29 16.08
C LYS A 7 4.12 3.56 16.62
N GLU A 8 4.05 4.05 17.86
CA GLU A 8 2.80 4.46 18.52
C GLU A 8 2.04 5.51 17.72
N GLU A 9 2.75 6.51 17.18
CA GLU A 9 2.18 7.55 16.34
C GLU A 9 1.36 6.98 15.16
N ASN A 10 1.89 5.95 14.48
CA ASN A 10 1.20 5.32 13.35
C ASN A 10 -0.08 4.58 13.80
N ARG A 11 -0.05 3.96 14.99
CA ARG A 11 -1.22 3.31 15.57
C ARG A 11 -2.29 4.34 15.87
N GLN A 12 -1.93 5.42 16.54
CA GLN A 12 -2.86 6.48 16.93
C GLN A 12 -3.49 7.18 15.73
N ILE A 13 -2.69 7.51 14.71
CA ILE A 13 -3.21 8.10 13.47
C ILE A 13 -4.21 7.15 12.81
N THR A 14 -3.84 5.88 12.66
CA THR A 14 -4.72 4.89 12.01
C THR A 14 -6.02 4.69 12.79
N MET A 15 -5.95 4.60 14.12
CA MET A 15 -7.13 4.45 14.99
C MET A 15 -8.03 5.67 14.95
N LYS A 16 -7.47 6.88 15.02
CA LYS A 16 -8.23 8.14 14.92
C LYS A 16 -8.95 8.23 13.57
N THR A 17 -8.24 7.91 12.49
CA THR A 17 -8.79 7.91 11.13
C THR A 17 -9.90 6.87 10.98
N ALA A 18 -9.70 5.64 11.47
CA ALA A 18 -10.69 4.58 11.42
C ALA A 18 -11.97 4.97 12.18
N ASN A 19 -11.85 5.53 13.38
CA ASN A 19 -12.98 5.97 14.18
C ASN A 19 -13.78 7.09 13.49
N LEU A 20 -13.11 8.08 12.90
CA LEU A 20 -13.77 9.16 12.18
C LEU A 20 -14.58 8.63 10.99
N PHE A 21 -14.04 7.67 10.25
CA PHE A 21 -14.73 7.07 9.11
C PHE A 21 -15.82 6.09 9.51
N ALA A 22 -15.68 5.41 10.65
CA ALA A 22 -16.73 4.56 11.21
C ALA A 22 -17.97 5.40 11.57
N GLN A 23 -17.77 6.56 12.22
CA GLN A 23 -18.86 7.49 12.56
C GLN A 23 -19.63 8.00 11.33
N LYS A 24 -18.97 8.06 10.16
CA LYS A 24 -19.58 8.44 8.89
C LYS A 24 -20.19 7.27 8.12
N GLY A 25 -20.08 6.04 8.62
CA GLY A 25 -20.51 4.83 7.92
C GLY A 25 -19.63 4.44 6.73
N TRP A 26 -18.42 5.01 6.63
CA TRP A 26 -17.50 4.81 5.50
C TRP A 26 -16.46 3.72 5.79
N LEU A 27 -16.23 3.36 7.05
CA LEU A 27 -15.27 2.31 7.38
C LEU A 27 -15.76 0.92 6.92
N ARG A 28 -14.86 0.13 6.34
CA ARG A 28 -15.05 -1.28 6.05
C ARG A 28 -13.86 -2.07 6.61
N LEU A 29 -14.16 -3.08 7.42
CA LEU A 29 -13.17 -4.02 7.94
C LEU A 29 -13.53 -5.41 7.44
N TYR A 30 -12.59 -6.06 6.79
CA TYR A 30 -12.76 -7.42 6.28
C TYR A 30 -11.74 -8.33 6.93
N PHE A 31 -12.17 -9.55 7.26
CA PHE A 31 -11.32 -10.57 7.87
C PHE A 31 -11.49 -11.88 7.11
N LEU A 32 -10.38 -12.51 6.78
CA LEU A 32 -10.35 -13.90 6.34
C LEU A 32 -9.98 -14.76 7.54
N THR A 33 -10.76 -15.79 7.82
CA THR A 33 -10.48 -16.72 8.92
C THR A 33 -10.18 -18.12 8.41
N ALA A 34 -9.29 -18.82 9.09
CA ALA A 34 -9.04 -20.25 8.92
C ALA A 34 -9.19 -20.91 10.29
N ASN A 35 -10.10 -21.89 10.41
CA ASN A 35 -10.45 -22.51 11.70
C ASN A 35 -10.77 -21.47 12.78
N SER A 36 -11.59 -20.47 12.43
CA SER A 36 -11.98 -19.34 13.30
C SER A 36 -10.84 -18.41 13.75
N LYS A 37 -9.59 -18.62 13.31
CA LYS A 37 -8.47 -17.70 13.53
C LYS A 37 -8.38 -16.70 12.36
N PRO A 38 -8.33 -15.38 12.59
CA PRO A 38 -8.02 -14.41 11.54
C PRO A 38 -6.63 -14.65 10.96
N VAL A 39 -6.56 -14.85 9.64
CA VAL A 39 -5.30 -15.06 8.89
C VAL A 39 -5.00 -13.93 7.92
N ALA A 40 -6.00 -13.11 7.57
CA ALA A 40 -5.81 -11.85 6.88
C ALA A 40 -6.87 -10.83 7.31
N ALA A 41 -6.51 -9.55 7.25
CA ALA A 41 -7.38 -8.44 7.54
C ALA A 41 -7.17 -7.32 6.52
N TYR A 42 -8.25 -6.63 6.17
CA TYR A 42 -8.24 -5.51 5.25
C TYR A 42 -9.04 -4.34 5.83
N LEU A 43 -8.39 -3.18 5.94
CA LEU A 43 -9.03 -1.91 6.27
C LEU A 43 -9.23 -1.14 4.98
N ALA A 44 -10.49 -0.86 4.66
CA ALA A 44 -10.89 -0.09 3.50
C ALA A 44 -11.90 1.00 3.88
N LEU A 45 -12.05 1.97 2.99
CA LEU A 45 -12.99 3.07 3.14
C LEU A 45 -13.93 3.08 1.94
N GLU A 46 -15.23 3.20 2.17
CA GLU A 46 -16.24 3.30 1.14
C GLU A 46 -16.80 4.72 1.12
N TYR A 47 -16.67 5.40 -0.01
CA TYR A 47 -17.23 6.73 -0.23
C TYR A 47 -17.64 6.86 -1.70
N ASP A 48 -18.84 7.39 -1.94
CA ASP A 48 -19.34 7.71 -3.28
C ASP A 48 -19.16 6.57 -4.32
N LYS A 49 -19.68 5.39 -3.98
CA LYS A 49 -19.58 4.15 -4.81
C LYS A 49 -18.14 3.78 -5.19
N LYS A 50 -17.17 4.18 -4.40
CA LYS A 50 -15.76 3.83 -4.55
C LYS A 50 -15.20 3.27 -3.24
N MET A 51 -14.43 2.19 -3.36
CA MET A 51 -13.71 1.56 -2.26
C MET A 51 -12.24 1.96 -2.31
N TYR A 52 -11.67 2.41 -1.20
CA TYR A 52 -10.27 2.80 -1.06
C TYR A 52 -9.55 1.80 -0.16
N GLY A 53 -8.58 1.08 -0.71
CA GLY A 53 -7.82 0.06 0.00
C GLY A 53 -6.69 0.66 0.84
N HIS A 54 -6.92 0.87 2.13
CA HIS A 54 -5.99 1.59 3.00
C HIS A 54 -4.87 0.71 3.56
N LEU A 55 -5.22 -0.48 4.05
CA LEU A 55 -4.25 -1.38 4.65
C LEU A 55 -4.67 -2.84 4.51
N CYS A 56 -3.72 -3.67 4.08
CA CYS A 56 -3.81 -5.11 4.14
C CYS A 56 -2.77 -5.64 5.14
N ALA A 57 -3.18 -6.60 5.96
CA ALA A 57 -2.30 -7.36 6.84
C ALA A 57 -2.65 -8.84 6.75
N PHE A 58 -1.66 -9.71 6.90
CA PHE A 58 -1.88 -11.15 6.92
C PHE A 58 -0.84 -11.85 7.79
N ASP A 59 -1.22 -13.01 8.29
CA ASP A 59 -0.35 -13.92 9.03
C ASP A 59 0.69 -14.51 8.04
N THR A 60 1.97 -14.30 8.32
CA THR A 60 3.06 -14.71 7.43
C THR A 60 3.15 -16.22 7.27
N ASP A 61 2.68 -17.00 8.24
CA ASP A 61 2.63 -18.46 8.16
C ASP A 61 1.67 -18.92 7.04
N TYR A 62 0.72 -18.07 6.68
CA TYR A 62 -0.26 -18.31 5.62
C TYR A 62 0.12 -17.66 4.29
N LYS A 63 1.29 -17.00 4.19
CA LYS A 63 1.73 -16.29 2.98
C LYS A 63 1.73 -17.20 1.74
N ARG A 64 2.16 -18.45 1.89
CA ARG A 64 2.21 -19.45 0.80
C ARG A 64 0.84 -19.74 0.16
N TYR A 65 -0.25 -19.47 0.88
CA TYR A 65 -1.63 -19.68 0.40
C TYR A 65 -2.23 -18.43 -0.23
N GLY A 66 -1.49 -17.31 -0.30
CA GLY A 66 -1.98 -16.08 -0.91
C GLY A 66 -3.18 -15.47 -0.18
N VAL A 67 -3.30 -15.65 1.14
CA VAL A 67 -4.48 -15.24 1.93
C VAL A 67 -4.88 -13.77 1.77
N GLY A 68 -3.92 -12.87 1.52
CA GLY A 68 -4.20 -11.47 1.19
C GLY A 68 -4.95 -11.30 -0.15
N ASN A 69 -4.54 -12.04 -1.18
CA ASN A 69 -5.20 -12.03 -2.49
C ASN A 69 -6.56 -12.72 -2.44
N VAL A 70 -6.69 -13.81 -1.66
CA VAL A 70 -7.98 -14.48 -1.43
C VAL A 70 -8.96 -13.53 -0.75
N LEU A 71 -8.53 -12.83 0.30
CA LEU A 71 -9.35 -11.82 0.96
C LEU A 71 -9.77 -10.71 -0.01
N LEU A 72 -8.83 -10.22 -0.82
CA LEU A 72 -9.10 -9.17 -1.79
C LEU A 72 -10.11 -9.59 -2.87
N LEU A 73 -10.03 -10.82 -3.37
CA LEU A 73 -11.02 -11.40 -4.28
C LEU A 73 -12.43 -11.34 -3.67
N LYS A 74 -12.57 -11.74 -2.40
CA LYS A 74 -13.86 -11.67 -1.68
C LYS A 74 -14.35 -10.25 -1.46
N ILE A 75 -13.43 -9.31 -1.26
CA ILE A 75 -13.78 -7.88 -1.19
C ILE A 75 -14.30 -7.39 -2.56
N PHE A 76 -13.72 -7.84 -3.67
CA PHE A 76 -14.20 -7.46 -5.01
C PHE A 76 -15.57 -8.03 -5.33
N GLU A 77 -15.83 -9.30 -5.00
CA GLU A 77 -17.18 -9.89 -5.07
C GLU A 77 -18.17 -8.98 -4.30
N LYS A 78 -17.82 -8.58 -3.08
CA LYS A 78 -18.68 -7.71 -2.26
C LYS A 78 -18.86 -6.31 -2.84
N CYS A 79 -17.82 -5.75 -3.45
CA CYS A 79 -17.88 -4.46 -4.12
C CYS A 79 -18.87 -4.51 -5.30
N ILE A 80 -18.81 -5.57 -6.10
CA ILE A 80 -19.71 -5.78 -7.25
C ILE A 80 -21.16 -5.91 -6.78
N GLU A 81 -21.41 -6.75 -5.77
CA GLU A 81 -22.75 -6.92 -5.16
C GLU A 81 -23.34 -5.59 -4.66
N ASN A 82 -22.51 -4.75 -4.05
CA ASN A 82 -22.94 -3.47 -3.46
C ASN A 82 -22.98 -2.30 -4.48
N GLY A 83 -22.68 -2.58 -5.75
CA GLY A 83 -22.68 -1.60 -6.83
C GLY A 83 -21.54 -0.58 -6.75
N ILE A 84 -20.42 -0.93 -6.10
CA ILE A 84 -19.18 -0.16 -6.12
C ILE A 84 -18.61 -0.16 -7.55
N LYS A 85 -18.20 1.02 -8.02
CA LYS A 85 -17.74 1.25 -9.39
C LYS A 85 -16.22 1.22 -9.53
N GLU A 86 -15.50 1.46 -8.44
CA GLU A 86 -14.05 1.48 -8.45
C GLU A 86 -13.49 0.97 -7.13
N PHE A 87 -12.44 0.14 -7.22
CA PHE A 87 -11.53 -0.14 -6.12
C PHE A 87 -10.20 0.56 -6.36
N ASP A 88 -9.84 1.48 -5.47
CA ASP A 88 -8.59 2.25 -5.52
C ASP A 88 -7.62 1.72 -4.49
N PHE A 89 -6.54 1.09 -4.99
CA PHE A 89 -5.45 0.54 -4.19
C PHE A 89 -4.59 1.58 -3.48
N MET A 90 -4.94 2.87 -3.61
CA MET A 90 -4.22 4.01 -3.08
C MET A 90 -2.76 4.05 -3.57
N GLN A 91 -1.95 4.88 -2.93
CA GLN A 91 -0.56 5.08 -3.30
C GLN A 91 0.27 3.78 -3.12
N GLY A 92 1.26 3.60 -3.99
CA GLY A 92 2.19 2.47 -3.97
C GLY A 92 2.11 1.63 -5.25
N ALA A 93 3.25 1.11 -5.67
CA ALA A 93 3.41 0.28 -6.87
C ALA A 93 3.78 -1.16 -6.49
N GLU A 94 3.17 -1.69 -5.44
CA GLU A 94 3.35 -3.08 -5.03
C GLU A 94 2.89 -4.01 -6.15
N SER A 95 3.72 -5.02 -6.49
CA SER A 95 3.51 -5.88 -7.66
C SER A 95 2.13 -6.53 -7.70
N TYR A 96 1.60 -6.95 -6.54
CA TYR A 96 0.30 -7.63 -6.46
C TYR A 96 -0.87 -6.77 -6.98
N LYS A 97 -0.76 -5.43 -6.98
CA LYS A 97 -1.81 -4.54 -7.51
C LYS A 97 -2.00 -4.73 -9.02
N PHE A 98 -0.90 -5.05 -9.71
CA PHE A 98 -0.90 -5.23 -11.16
C PHE A 98 -1.44 -6.60 -11.59
N ASP A 99 -1.59 -7.54 -10.66
CA ASP A 99 -2.32 -8.79 -10.91
C ASP A 99 -3.83 -8.52 -11.13
N TRP A 100 -4.34 -7.38 -10.64
CA TRP A 100 -5.77 -7.02 -10.68
C TRP A 100 -6.11 -5.94 -11.70
N THR A 101 -5.15 -5.09 -12.07
CA THR A 101 -5.42 -3.97 -12.99
C THR A 101 -4.14 -3.50 -13.68
N GLN A 102 -4.28 -3.06 -14.93
CA GLN A 102 -3.23 -2.35 -15.67
C GLN A 102 -3.39 -0.83 -15.59
N LYS A 103 -4.50 -0.34 -15.02
CA LYS A 103 -4.78 1.10 -14.88
C LYS A 103 -4.06 1.63 -13.65
N PHE A 104 -3.39 2.76 -13.80
CA PHE A 104 -2.75 3.48 -12.70
C PHE A 104 -2.95 4.99 -12.85
N ARG A 105 -2.82 5.72 -11.74
CA ARG A 105 -2.80 7.18 -11.72
C ARG A 105 -1.45 7.67 -11.22
N GLN A 106 -0.89 8.68 -11.88
CA GLN A 106 0.37 9.27 -11.45
C GLN A 106 0.11 10.28 -10.32
N SER A 107 0.72 10.04 -9.17
CA SER A 107 0.80 11.02 -8.09
C SER A 107 2.04 11.89 -8.31
N MET A 108 1.85 13.18 -8.55
CA MET A 108 2.96 14.13 -8.72
C MET A 108 3.09 15.04 -7.50
N ASN A 109 4.31 15.26 -7.05
CA ASN A 109 4.61 16.25 -6.02
C ASN A 109 5.04 17.55 -6.69
N VAL A 110 4.19 18.58 -6.60
CA VAL A 110 4.50 19.93 -7.09
C VAL A 110 5.07 20.74 -5.93
N ARG A 111 6.19 21.40 -6.17
CA ARG A 111 6.84 22.27 -5.18
C ARG A 111 6.90 23.69 -5.73
N PHE A 112 6.30 24.62 -5.01
CA PHE A 112 6.42 26.05 -5.28
C PHE A 112 7.67 26.58 -4.58
N VAL A 113 8.56 27.22 -5.34
CA VAL A 113 9.77 27.88 -4.81
C VAL A 113 9.77 29.32 -5.28
N ASN A 114 10.10 30.25 -4.38
CA ASN A 114 10.20 31.65 -4.77
C ASN A 114 11.42 31.86 -5.69
N ASN A 115 11.45 32.97 -6.45
CA ASN A 115 12.50 33.24 -7.43
C ASN A 115 13.85 33.68 -6.82
N LYS A 116 14.02 33.65 -5.49
CA LYS A 116 15.28 34.03 -4.84
C LYS A 116 16.34 32.95 -5.08
N LEU A 117 17.59 33.37 -5.24
CA LEU A 117 18.73 32.48 -5.45
C LEU A 117 18.88 31.43 -4.33
N SER A 118 18.67 31.83 -3.07
CA SER A 118 18.70 30.91 -1.92
C SER A 118 17.64 29.82 -2.01
N SER A 119 16.43 30.15 -2.47
CA SER A 119 15.34 29.19 -2.63
C SER A 119 15.58 28.25 -3.82
N LYS A 120 16.20 28.74 -4.91
CA LYS A 120 16.65 27.88 -6.01
C LYS A 120 17.76 26.93 -5.59
N ALA A 121 18.72 27.40 -4.79
CA ALA A 121 19.80 26.57 -4.25
C ALA A 121 19.27 25.47 -3.32
N ILE A 122 18.37 25.81 -2.38
CA ILE A 122 17.70 24.82 -1.52
C ILE A 122 16.91 23.82 -2.36
N ASN A 123 16.17 24.28 -3.37
CA ASN A 123 15.41 23.40 -4.25
C ASN A 123 16.30 22.41 -5.01
N LEU A 124 17.45 22.89 -5.51
CA LEU A 124 18.42 22.05 -6.20
C LEU A 124 18.97 20.95 -5.27
N LEU A 125 19.36 21.32 -4.05
CA LEU A 125 19.83 20.38 -3.03
C LEU A 125 18.77 19.33 -2.67
N VAL A 126 17.52 19.75 -2.48
CA VAL A 126 16.42 18.83 -2.20
C VAL A 126 16.17 17.89 -3.39
N LYS A 127 16.23 18.40 -4.63
CA LYS A 127 16.02 17.60 -5.85
C LYS A 127 17.11 16.55 -6.03
N THR A 128 18.38 16.90 -5.77
CA THR A 128 19.50 15.96 -5.86
C THR A 128 19.43 14.92 -4.75
N ALA A 129 19.16 15.33 -3.51
CA ALA A 129 19.01 14.42 -2.38
C ALA A 129 17.85 13.43 -2.57
N THR A 130 16.69 13.90 -3.05
CA THR A 130 15.53 13.05 -3.31
C THR A 130 15.81 12.04 -4.43
N SER A 131 16.44 12.49 -5.52
CA SER A 131 16.84 11.60 -6.63
C SER A 131 17.85 10.54 -6.18
N ALA A 132 18.85 10.94 -5.38
CA ALA A 132 19.83 10.03 -4.81
C ALA A 132 19.18 9.00 -3.87
N TYR A 133 18.27 9.45 -3.00
CA TYR A 133 17.52 8.56 -2.10
C TYR A 133 16.69 7.52 -2.88
N ILE A 134 15.97 7.95 -3.92
CA ILE A 134 15.18 7.06 -4.78
C ILE A 134 16.09 6.07 -5.52
N LEU A 135 17.22 6.53 -6.08
CA LEU A 135 18.20 5.66 -6.73
C LEU A 135 18.74 4.60 -5.78
N VAL A 136 19.10 5.00 -4.55
CA VAL A 136 19.56 4.09 -3.51
C VAL A 136 18.48 3.05 -3.19
N GLN A 137 17.23 3.44 -2.95
CA GLN A 137 16.11 2.52 -2.69
C GLN A 137 15.87 1.56 -3.87
N ASN A 138 15.91 2.05 -5.11
CA ASN A 138 15.72 1.23 -6.30
C ASN A 138 16.87 0.24 -6.52
N VAL A 139 18.13 0.65 -6.30
CA VAL A 139 19.30 -0.24 -6.39
C VAL A 139 19.24 -1.32 -5.31
N PHE A 140 18.86 -0.98 -4.08
CA PHE A 140 18.68 -1.98 -3.02
C PHE A 140 17.54 -2.95 -3.32
N HIS A 141 16.40 -2.47 -3.84
CA HIS A 141 15.26 -3.34 -4.18
C HIS A 141 15.57 -4.26 -5.38
N ASN A 142 16.14 -3.73 -6.46
CA ASN A 142 16.49 -4.50 -7.65
C ASN A 142 17.72 -5.42 -7.44
N GLY A 143 18.67 -5.01 -6.60
CA GLY A 143 19.86 -5.79 -6.26
C GLY A 143 19.53 -7.04 -5.44
N ILE A 144 18.49 -7.00 -4.61
CA ILE A 144 18.01 -8.18 -3.86
C ILE A 144 17.26 -9.16 -4.79
N LEU A 145 16.46 -8.65 -5.73
CA LEU A 145 15.71 -9.48 -6.69
C LEU A 145 16.63 -10.22 -7.69
N THR A 146 17.66 -9.55 -8.21
CA THR A 146 18.64 -10.17 -9.12
C THR A 146 19.51 -11.22 -8.43
N ARG A 147 19.89 -10.99 -7.17
CA ARG A 147 20.68 -11.95 -6.38
C ARG A 147 19.88 -13.17 -5.94
N THR A 148 18.59 -13.02 -5.66
CA THR A 148 17.71 -14.15 -5.31
C THR A 148 17.33 -15.00 -6.53
N GLN A 149 17.08 -14.40 -7.70
CA GLN A 149 16.84 -15.16 -8.94
C GLN A 149 18.08 -15.94 -9.42
N SER A 150 19.27 -15.33 -9.34
CA SER A 150 20.54 -16.01 -9.73
C SER A 150 20.94 -17.14 -8.78
N LEU A 151 20.56 -17.07 -7.50
CA LEU A 151 20.77 -18.16 -6.54
C LEU A 151 19.77 -19.31 -6.73
N LEU A 152 18.55 -19.03 -7.19
CA LEU A 152 17.54 -20.05 -7.50
C LEU A 152 17.86 -20.80 -8.80
N GLN A 153 18.42 -20.12 -9.81
CA GLN A 153 18.86 -20.76 -11.07
C GLN A 153 20.15 -21.58 -10.94
N ARG A 154 20.94 -21.40 -9.87
CA ARG A 154 22.15 -22.22 -9.61
C ARG A 154 21.88 -23.48 -8.79
N LYS A 155 20.64 -23.68 -8.32
CA LYS A 155 20.23 -24.81 -7.47
C LYS A 155 19.32 -25.83 -8.18
N THR A 156 19.04 -25.61 -9.47
CA THR A 156 18.44 -26.56 -10.43
C THR A 156 19.51 -26.99 -11.40
#